data_AF-A0A949QB91-F1
#
_entry.id   AF-A0A949QB91-F1
#
_cell.length_a   1.000
_cell.length_b   1.000
_cell.length_c   1.000
_cell.angle_alpha   90.00
_cell.angle_beta   90.00
_cell.angle_gamma   90.00
#
_symmetry.space_group_name_H-M   'P 1'
#
loop_
_entity.id
_entity.type
_entity.pdbx_description
1 polymer ?
#
loop_
_entity_poly.entity_id
_entity_poly.type
_entity_poly.pdbx_seq_one_letter_code
_entity_poly.pdbx_strand_id
1 'polypeptide(L)'
;LLAAEMDAITKAFAHPQRPLVAIVAGSKVSTKLTILKSLADKVDQLIVGGGIANTFMLAEGLNIGKSLAEPDLLAQAKEVLQIMKARGAQVPIPTDVVTAKTFSADALATVIKATE
;
A
#
# COMPACT_ATOMS: atom_id res chain seq x y z
N LEU A 1 28.27 6.09 9.31
CA LEU A 1 27.02 6.07 8.52
C LEU A 1 26.48 4.65 8.41
N LEU A 2 27.21 3.72 7.77
CA LEU A 2 26.78 2.33 7.59
C LEU A 2 26.40 1.59 8.89
N ALA A 3 27.22 1.66 9.95
CA ALA A 3 26.90 1.00 11.23
C ALA A 3 25.59 1.53 11.85
N ALA A 4 25.37 2.85 11.80
CA ALA A 4 24.15 3.46 12.31
C ALA A 4 22.90 3.08 11.47
N GLU A 5 23.05 2.93 10.15
CA GLU A 5 21.99 2.41 9.28
C GLU A 5 21.67 0.94 9.58
N MET A 6 22.68 0.11 9.77
CA MET A 6 22.49 -1.30 10.16
C MET A 6 21.79 -1.43 11.51
N ASP A 7 22.17 -0.61 12.49
CA ASP A 7 21.51 -0.58 13.80
C ASP A 7 20.04 -0.14 13.69
N ALA A 8 19.74 0.86 12.86
CA ALA A 8 18.39 1.34 12.63
C ALA A 8 17.51 0.25 11.98
N ILE A 9 18.01 -0.44 10.95
CA ILE A 9 17.31 -1.54 10.28
C ILE A 9 17.10 -2.71 11.26
N THR A 10 18.13 -3.06 12.04
CA THR A 10 18.04 -4.16 13.00
C THR A 10 17.01 -3.89 14.09
N LYS A 11 16.99 -2.68 14.66
CA LYS A 11 15.97 -2.26 15.64
C LYS A 11 14.56 -2.29 15.04
N ALA A 12 14.41 -1.88 13.78
CA ALA A 12 13.10 -1.85 13.12
C ALA A 12 12.56 -3.25 12.75
N PHE A 13 13.42 -4.26 12.54
CA PHE A 13 12.99 -5.55 12.00
C PHE A 13 13.27 -6.78 12.88
N ALA A 14 14.36 -6.79 13.66
CA ALA A 14 14.69 -7.93 14.53
C ALA A 14 13.96 -7.85 15.88
N HIS A 15 13.89 -6.64 16.46
CA HIS A 15 13.25 -6.38 17.76
C HIS A 15 12.36 -5.14 17.72
N PRO A 16 11.35 -5.08 16.83
CA PRO A 16 10.47 -3.92 16.75
C PRO A 16 9.65 -3.77 18.02
N GLN A 17 9.52 -2.54 18.50
CA GLN A 17 8.41 -2.23 19.40
C GLN A 17 7.11 -2.32 18.60
N ARG A 18 6.12 -3.02 19.18
CA ARG A 18 4.82 -3.23 18.55
C ARG A 18 3.79 -2.22 19.08
N PRO A 19 2.85 -1.75 18.23
CA PRO A 19 2.63 -2.18 16.84
C PRO A 19 3.66 -1.60 15.86
N LEU A 20 4.20 -2.47 14.99
CA LEU A 20 5.07 -2.08 13.88
C LEU A 20 4.21 -1.77 12.65
N VAL A 21 4.32 -0.54 12.15
CA VAL A 21 3.63 -0.08 10.94
C VAL A 21 4.65 0.17 9.83
N ALA A 22 4.37 -0.33 8.64
CA ALA A 22 5.11 0.05 7.43
C ALA A 22 4.23 0.82 6.47
N ILE A 23 4.79 1.86 5.85
CA ILE A 23 4.14 2.66 4.81
C ILE A 23 4.90 2.43 3.51
N VAL A 24 4.21 1.89 2.50
CA VAL A 24 4.78 1.61 1.18
C VAL A 24 3.93 2.30 0.12
N ALA A 25 4.43 3.43 -0.39
CA ALA A 25 3.80 4.18 -1.44
C ALA A 25 4.63 4.15 -2.73
N GLY A 26 3.98 4.41 -3.86
CA GLY A 26 4.63 4.50 -5.16
C GLY A 26 3.64 4.42 -6.31
N SER A 27 4.14 4.61 -7.52
CA SER A 27 3.33 4.55 -8.74
C SER A 27 3.05 3.11 -9.22
N LYS A 28 3.87 2.13 -8.81
CA LYS A 28 3.83 0.75 -9.32
C LYS A 28 4.09 -0.28 -8.22
N VAL A 29 3.20 -1.26 -8.11
CA VAL A 29 3.34 -2.49 -7.31
C VAL A 29 4.51 -3.33 -7.82
N SER A 30 4.73 -3.45 -9.12
CA SER A 30 5.79 -4.27 -9.73
C SER A 30 7.18 -3.98 -9.12
N THR A 31 7.47 -2.70 -8.87
CA THR A 31 8.76 -2.26 -8.31
C THR A 31 8.88 -2.45 -6.80
N LYS A 32 7.78 -2.75 -6.11
CA LYS A 32 7.68 -2.85 -4.64
C LYS A 32 7.14 -4.18 -4.16
N LEU A 33 6.89 -5.15 -5.04
CA LEU A 33 6.24 -6.39 -4.64
C LEU A 33 7.06 -7.21 -3.64
N THR A 34 8.37 -7.34 -3.88
CA THR A 34 9.28 -8.07 -2.97
C THR A 34 9.29 -7.47 -1.58
N ILE A 35 9.28 -6.14 -1.47
CA ILE A 35 9.26 -5.47 -0.17
C ILE A 35 7.87 -5.59 0.49
N LEU A 36 6.78 -5.49 -0.27
CA LEU A 36 5.42 -5.68 0.24
C LEU A 36 5.25 -7.07 0.86
N LYS A 37 5.69 -8.13 0.17
CA LYS A 37 5.66 -9.51 0.70
C LYS A 37 6.53 -9.65 1.95
N SER A 38 7.77 -9.15 1.91
CA SER A 38 8.70 -9.25 3.04
C SER A 38 8.21 -8.50 4.29
N LEU A 39 7.48 -7.40 4.11
CA LEU A 39 6.88 -6.62 5.18
C LEU A 39 5.60 -7.25 5.69
N ALA A 40 4.80 -7.84 4.80
CA ALA A 40 3.52 -8.48 5.14
C ALA A 40 3.67 -9.59 6.19
N ASP A 41 4.83 -10.23 6.27
CA ASP A 41 5.13 -11.26 7.28
C ASP A 41 5.55 -10.70 8.64
N LYS A 42 5.89 -9.41 8.74
CA LYS A 42 6.57 -8.82 9.91
C LYS A 42 5.74 -7.76 10.63
N VAL A 43 5.05 -6.93 9.86
CA VAL A 43 4.35 -5.74 10.37
C VAL A 43 2.97 -6.09 10.92
N ASP A 44 2.46 -5.24 11.81
CA ASP A 44 1.09 -5.31 12.34
C ASP A 44 0.13 -4.53 11.43
N GLN A 45 0.64 -3.48 10.76
CA GLN A 45 -0.09 -2.76 9.72
C GLN A 45 0.80 -2.43 8.53
N LEU A 46 0.23 -2.56 7.33
CA LEU A 46 0.86 -2.17 6.06
C LEU A 46 -0.02 -1.14 5.37
N ILE A 47 0.41 0.11 5.36
CA ILE A 47 -0.28 1.21 4.68
C ILE A 47 0.28 1.31 3.27
N VAL A 48 -0.60 1.24 2.27
CA VAL A 48 -0.24 1.42 0.86
C VAL A 48 -0.69 2.79 0.34
N GLY A 49 0.07 3.38 -0.58
CA GLY A 49 -0.24 4.71 -1.14
C GLY A 49 0.04 4.83 -2.64
N GLY A 50 -0.62 5.78 -3.29
CA GLY A 50 -0.44 6.06 -4.73
C GLY A 50 -0.99 4.95 -5.63
N GLY A 51 -0.30 4.67 -6.74
CA GLY A 51 -0.69 3.61 -7.68
C GLY A 51 -0.68 2.21 -7.07
N ILE A 52 0.12 2.01 -6.01
CA ILE A 52 0.08 0.78 -5.20
C ILE A 52 -1.28 0.65 -4.52
N ALA A 53 -1.75 1.71 -3.84
CA ALA A 53 -3.07 1.69 -3.19
C ALA A 53 -4.20 1.45 -4.20
N ASN A 54 -4.15 2.11 -5.37
CA ASN A 54 -5.17 1.92 -6.41
C ASN A 54 -5.24 0.46 -6.90
N THR A 55 -4.10 -0.22 -7.01
CA THR A 55 -4.06 -1.64 -7.39
C THR A 55 -4.68 -2.52 -6.30
N PHE A 56 -4.46 -2.19 -5.03
CA PHE A 56 -5.08 -2.89 -3.90
C PHE A 56 -6.59 -2.62 -3.81
N MET A 57 -7.04 -1.39 -4.06
CA MET A 57 -8.46 -1.03 -4.15
C MET A 57 -9.16 -1.83 -5.26
N LEU A 58 -8.54 -1.89 -6.44
CA LEU A 58 -9.05 -2.69 -7.56
C LEU A 58 -9.05 -4.19 -7.22
N ALA A 59 -8.07 -4.68 -6.46
CA ALA A 59 -8.00 -6.07 -6.01
C ALA A 59 -9.15 -6.43 -5.06
N GLU A 60 -9.57 -5.49 -4.21
CA GLU A 60 -10.74 -5.62 -3.32
C GLU A 60 -12.08 -5.39 -4.05
N GLY A 61 -12.05 -5.17 -5.37
CA GLY A 61 -13.24 -5.03 -6.22
C GLY A 61 -13.81 -3.62 -6.28
N LEU A 62 -13.08 -2.60 -5.82
CA LEU A 62 -13.51 -1.20 -5.92
C LEU A 62 -13.29 -0.66 -7.33
N ASN A 63 -14.17 0.25 -7.75
CA ASN A 63 -14.01 0.98 -9.01
C ASN A 63 -13.01 2.12 -8.83
N ILE A 64 -11.95 2.14 -9.63
CA ILE A 64 -10.91 3.18 -9.56
C ILE A 64 -10.90 4.12 -10.77
N GLY A 65 -11.84 3.96 -11.71
CA GLY A 65 -11.91 4.74 -12.94
C GLY A 65 -10.62 4.67 -13.77
N LYS A 66 -10.00 5.82 -14.04
CA LYS A 66 -8.74 5.95 -14.80
C LYS A 66 -7.50 6.08 -13.91
N SER A 67 -7.63 5.80 -12.62
CA SER A 67 -6.52 5.87 -11.68
C SER A 67 -5.37 4.94 -12.10
N LEU A 68 -4.14 5.38 -11.88
CA LEU A 68 -2.94 4.57 -12.17
C LEU A 68 -2.96 3.29 -11.31
N ALA A 69 -2.97 2.13 -11.96
CA ALA A 69 -2.91 0.81 -11.32
C ALA A 69 -2.25 -0.21 -12.25
N GLU A 70 -1.91 -1.39 -11.72
CA GLU A 70 -1.36 -2.52 -12.48
C GLU A 70 -2.32 -3.73 -12.42
N PRO A 71 -3.31 -3.83 -13.33
CA PRO A 71 -4.31 -4.90 -13.33
C PRO A 71 -3.74 -6.31 -13.44
N ASP A 72 -2.57 -6.46 -14.08
CA ASP A 72 -1.89 -7.75 -14.20
C ASP A 72 -1.33 -8.26 -12.86
N LEU A 73 -1.26 -7.39 -11.84
CA LEU A 73 -0.72 -7.69 -10.51
C LEU A 73 -1.77 -7.82 -9.41
N LEU A 74 -3.06 -7.90 -9.77
CA LEU A 74 -4.15 -8.03 -8.80
C LEU A 74 -4.05 -9.32 -7.98
N ALA A 75 -3.60 -10.42 -8.58
CA ALA A 75 -3.42 -11.69 -7.87
C ALA A 75 -2.38 -11.56 -6.75
N GLN A 76 -1.28 -10.86 -7.02
CA GLN A 76 -0.18 -10.62 -6.09
C GLN A 76 -0.59 -9.62 -5.00
N ALA A 77 -1.37 -8.58 -5.33
CA ALA A 77 -1.95 -7.69 -4.34
C ALA A 77 -2.90 -8.44 -3.38
N LYS A 78 -3.76 -9.33 -3.92
CA LYS A 78 -4.62 -10.21 -3.12
C LYS A 78 -3.81 -11.13 -2.21
N GLU A 79 -2.72 -11.70 -2.71
CA GLU A 79 -1.82 -12.53 -1.91
C GLU A 79 -1.29 -11.78 -0.68
N VAL A 80 -0.83 -10.54 -0.85
CA VAL A 80 -0.38 -9.68 0.27
C VAL A 80 -1.51 -9.44 1.27
N LEU A 81 -2.72 -9.15 0.79
CA LEU A 81 -3.91 -8.96 1.64
C LEU A 81 -4.23 -10.23 2.45
N GLN A 82 -4.14 -11.41 1.82
CA GLN A 82 -4.37 -12.68 2.49
C GLN A 82 -3.29 -13.00 3.54
N ILE A 83 -2.02 -12.76 3.24
CA ILE A 83 -0.91 -12.96 4.20
C ILE A 83 -1.14 -12.12 5.46
N MET A 84 -1.46 -10.83 5.27
CA MET A 84 -1.74 -9.91 6.37
C MET A 84 -2.95 -10.38 7.18
N LYS A 85 -4.07 -10.68 6.51
CA LYS A 85 -5.31 -11.13 7.14
C LYS A 85 -5.13 -12.42 7.94
N ALA A 86 -4.39 -13.40 7.39
CA ALA A 86 -4.12 -14.68 8.05
C ALA A 86 -3.36 -14.51 9.38
N ARG A 87 -2.53 -13.46 9.50
CA ARG A 87 -1.80 -13.11 10.72
C ARG A 87 -2.59 -12.24 11.69
N GLY A 88 -3.81 -11.82 11.35
CA GLY A 88 -4.57 -10.81 12.09
C GLY A 88 -4.02 -9.39 11.94
N ALA A 89 -3.10 -9.17 10.99
CA ALA A 89 -2.57 -7.87 10.62
C ALA A 89 -3.47 -7.19 9.58
N GLN A 90 -3.30 -5.87 9.39
CA GLN A 90 -4.22 -5.08 8.58
C GLN A 90 -3.53 -4.33 7.44
N VAL A 91 -4.20 -4.31 6.29
CA VAL A 91 -3.91 -3.38 5.19
C VAL A 91 -5.13 -2.45 5.08
N PRO A 92 -5.12 -1.26 5.71
CA PRO A 92 -6.22 -0.33 5.58
C PRO A 92 -6.32 0.15 4.14
N ILE A 93 -7.45 -0.16 3.49
CA ILE A 93 -7.77 0.30 2.14
C ILE A 93 -8.42 1.70 2.26
N PRO A 94 -8.06 2.66 1.39
CA PRO A 94 -8.67 3.99 1.41
C PRO A 94 -10.20 3.94 1.32
N THR A 95 -10.87 4.65 2.22
CA THR A 95 -12.34 4.74 2.29
C THR A 95 -12.91 5.91 1.49
N ASP A 96 -12.08 6.91 1.25
CA ASP A 96 -12.35 8.14 0.52
C ASP A 96 -11.08 8.54 -0.24
N VAL A 97 -11.28 9.21 -1.38
CA VAL A 97 -10.19 9.59 -2.28
C VAL A 97 -10.46 10.97 -2.88
N VAL A 98 -9.37 11.69 -3.15
CA VAL A 98 -9.40 12.93 -3.91
C VAL A 98 -9.19 12.61 -5.38
N THR A 99 -10.14 12.99 -6.22
CA THR A 99 -10.12 12.71 -7.66
C THR A 99 -10.22 14.00 -8.48
N ALA A 100 -9.82 13.91 -9.74
CA ALA A 100 -9.96 14.98 -10.72
C ALA A 100 -10.19 14.39 -12.12
N LYS A 101 -10.72 15.20 -13.03
CA LYS A 101 -10.95 14.80 -14.44
C LYS A 101 -9.67 14.89 -15.29
N THR A 102 -8.68 15.65 -14.85
CA THR A 102 -7.40 15.90 -15.53
C THR A 102 -6.24 15.89 -14.53
N PHE A 103 -5.05 15.52 -14.99
CA PHE A 103 -3.82 15.58 -14.19
C PHE A 103 -3.09 16.90 -14.49
N SER A 104 -3.41 17.93 -13.72
CA SER A 104 -2.80 19.27 -13.81
C SER A 104 -2.81 19.97 -12.45
N ALA A 105 -1.93 20.95 -12.26
CA ALA A 105 -1.88 21.74 -11.03
C ALA A 105 -3.21 22.47 -10.73
N ASP A 106 -3.91 22.89 -11.80
CA ASP A 106 -5.19 23.62 -11.70
C ASP A 106 -6.43 22.71 -11.73
N ALA A 107 -6.24 21.39 -11.66
CA ALA A 107 -7.36 20.46 -11.72
C ALA A 107 -8.29 20.63 -10.51
N LEU A 108 -9.60 20.68 -10.74
CA LEU A 108 -10.58 20.74 -9.65
C LEU A 108 -10.58 19.41 -8.87
N ALA A 109 -10.12 19.47 -7.63
CA ALA A 109 -10.12 18.34 -6.70
C ALA A 109 -11.53 18.11 -6.13
N THR A 110 -12.00 16.86 -6.20
CA THR A 110 -13.28 16.43 -5.61
C THR A 110 -13.04 15.23 -4.70
N VAL A 111 -13.50 15.31 -3.46
CA VAL A 111 -13.50 14.18 -2.52
C VAL A 111 -14.72 13.32 -2.82
N ILE A 112 -14.51 12.01 -2.99
CA ILE A 112 -15.57 11.01 -3.17
C ILE A 112 -15.33 9.85 -2.21
N LYS A 113 -16.37 9.04 -1.93
CA LYS A 113 -16.14 7.77 -1.26
C LYS A 113 -15.47 6.80 -2.23
N ALA A 114 -14.59 5.95 -1.73
CA ALA A 114 -13.91 4.94 -2.54
C ALA A 114 -14.85 3.88 -3.14
N THR A 115 -16.08 3.79 -2.64
CA THR A 115 -17.14 2.90 -3.11
C THR A 115 -18.02 3.50 -4.20
N GLU A 116 -17.87 4.79 -4.50
CA GLU A 116 -18.61 5.54 -5.53
C GLU A 116 -17.84 5.53 -6.86
#